data_AF-A0A350AIM1-F1
#
_entry.id   AF-A0A350AIM1-F1
#
_cell.length_a   1.000
_cell.length_b   1.000
_cell.length_c   1.000
_cell.angle_alpha   90.00
_cell.angle_beta   90.00
_cell.angle_gamma   90.00
#
_symmetry.space_group_name_H-M   'P 1'
#
loop_
_entity.id
_entity.type
_entity.pdbx_description
1 polymer ?
#
loop_
_entity_poly.entity_id
_entity_poly.type
_entity_poly.pdbx_seq_one_letter_code
_entity_poly.pdbx_strand_id
1 'polypeptide(L)'
;MTWRALPKVELHLHLEGAAPPEFIRGLAKEKRIDLSKIFAQDGSYAYRDFVHFLSVYEAATSVLKSPEDFKRLTLAVLEESASEGVVYSET
;
A
#
# COMPACT_ATOMS: atom_id res chain seq x y z
N MET A 1 19.41 20.78 1.57
CA MET A 1 18.53 19.90 0.78
C MET A 1 18.16 18.71 1.65
N THR A 2 16.89 18.29 1.66
CA THR A 2 16.46 17.05 2.33
C THR A 2 16.34 15.95 1.29
N TRP A 3 16.46 14.69 1.70
CA TRP A 3 16.23 13.54 0.82
C TRP A 3 14.82 13.54 0.20
N ARG A 4 13.84 14.12 0.90
CA ARG A 4 12.46 14.31 0.41
C ARG A 4 12.34 15.29 -0.74
N ALA A 5 13.10 16.39 -0.72
CA ALA A 5 13.01 17.43 -1.74
C ALA A 5 13.79 17.10 -3.03
N LEU A 6 14.43 15.94 -3.09
CA LEU A 6 15.26 15.51 -4.22
C LEU A 6 14.37 14.81 -5.26
N PRO A 7 14.34 15.24 -6.54
CA PRO A 7 13.56 14.55 -7.56
C PRO A 7 14.01 13.10 -7.74
N LYS A 8 13.07 12.16 -7.65
CA LYS A 8 13.33 10.72 -7.69
C LYS A 8 12.52 10.00 -8.76
N VAL A 9 13.04 8.87 -9.19
CA VAL A 9 12.35 7.90 -10.04
C VAL A 9 12.12 6.62 -9.25
N GLU A 10 10.95 6.01 -9.39
CA GLU A 10 10.60 4.74 -8.77
C GLU A 10 10.30 3.72 -9.87
N LEU A 11 11.23 2.78 -10.08
CA LEU A 11 11.23 1.88 -11.24
C LEU A 11 10.84 0.43 -10.89
N HIS A 12 10.68 0.13 -9.61
CA HIS A 12 10.24 -1.17 -9.13
C HIS A 12 9.26 -0.95 -7.99
N LEU A 13 7.99 -0.88 -8.36
CA LEU A 13 6.89 -0.83 -7.42
C LEU A 13 5.83 -1.85 -7.85
N HIS A 14 5.30 -2.60 -6.89
CA HIS A 14 4.06 -3.33 -7.12
C HIS A 14 2.94 -2.47 -6.54
N LEU A 15 2.00 -2.01 -7.38
CA LEU A 15 0.99 -1.03 -6.98
C LEU A 15 0.22 -1.46 -5.73
N GLU A 16 -0.24 -2.71 -5.69
CA GLU A 16 -0.98 -3.24 -4.54
C GLU A 16 -0.09 -3.48 -3.32
N GLY A 17 1.21 -3.69 -3.53
CA GLY A 17 2.20 -3.85 -2.46
C GLY A 17 2.55 -2.52 -1.79
N ALA A 18 2.31 -1.41 -2.49
CA ALA A 18 2.49 -0.05 -1.98
C ALA A 18 1.27 0.49 -1.24
N ALA A 19 0.18 -0.29 -1.13
CA ALA A 19 -1.06 0.14 -0.48
C ALA A 19 -0.82 0.51 0.99
N PRO A 20 -1.06 1.78 1.41
CA PRO A 20 -0.90 2.17 2.80
C PRO A 20 -1.74 1.30 3.76
N PRO A 21 -1.24 0.91 4.95
CA PRO A 21 -2.00 0.06 5.88
C PRO A 21 -3.37 0.63 6.26
N GLU A 22 -3.47 1.94 6.47
CA GLU A 22 -4.73 2.61 6.79
C GLU A 22 -5.74 2.55 5.64
N PHE A 23 -5.26 2.62 4.40
CA PHE A 23 -6.10 2.49 3.22
C PHE A 23 -6.75 1.09 3.17
N ILE A 24 -5.97 0.02 3.37
CA ILE A 24 -6.50 -1.35 3.41
C ILE A 24 -7.42 -1.56 4.61
N ARG A 25 -7.12 -1.02 5.80
CA ARG A 25 -8.04 -1.05 6.95
C ARG A 25 -9.38 -0.40 6.62
N GLY A 26 -9.37 0.75 5.94
CA GLY A 26 -10.57 1.45 5.50
C GLY A 26 -11.43 0.58 4.59
N LEU A 27 -10.84 0.02 3.52
CA LEU A 27 -11.54 -0.86 2.59
C LEU A 27 -12.07 -2.13 3.27
N ALA A 28 -11.29 -2.75 4.15
CA ALA A 28 -11.70 -3.93 4.90
C ALA A 28 -12.92 -3.64 5.78
N LYS A 29 -12.92 -2.49 6.47
CA LYS A 29 -14.06 -2.03 7.28
C LYS A 29 -15.30 -1.78 6.42
N GLU A 30 -15.15 -1.08 5.29
CA GLU A 30 -16.25 -0.82 4.33
C GLU A 30 -16.89 -2.14 3.85
N LYS A 31 -16.06 -3.15 3.58
CA LYS A 31 -16.48 -4.45 3.03
C LYS A 31 -16.78 -5.50 4.10
N ARG A 32 -16.65 -5.16 5.39
CA ARG A 32 -16.86 -6.06 6.53
C ARG A 32 -16.01 -7.33 6.49
N ILE A 33 -14.75 -7.19 6.08
CA ILE A 33 -13.75 -8.28 6.05
C ILE A 33 -12.78 -8.07 7.21
N ASP A 34 -12.54 -9.11 8.01
CA ASP A 34 -11.58 -9.07 9.11
C ASP A 34 -10.16 -9.35 8.59
N LEU A 35 -9.33 -8.31 8.58
CA LEU A 35 -7.90 -8.38 8.28
C LEU A 35 -7.03 -8.04 9.50
N SER A 36 -7.57 -8.05 10.72
CA SER A 36 -6.84 -7.63 11.93
C SER A 36 -5.50 -8.33 12.12
N LYS A 37 -5.38 -9.59 11.69
CA LYS A 37 -4.17 -10.42 11.84
C LYS A 37 -2.98 -9.98 10.98
N ILE A 38 -3.20 -9.17 9.94
CA ILE A 38 -2.11 -8.77 9.03
C ILE A 38 -1.42 -7.47 9.46
N PHE A 39 -1.91 -6.84 10.53
CA PHE A 39 -1.39 -5.57 11.02
C PHE A 39 -0.64 -5.75 12.34
N ALA A 40 0.45 -5.02 12.50
CA ALA A 40 1.21 -4.90 13.73
C ALA A 40 0.54 -3.90 14.69
N GLN A 41 1.00 -3.88 15.94
CA GLN A 41 0.44 -3.00 16.98
C GLN A 41 0.65 -1.51 16.69
N ASP A 42 1.69 -1.17 15.94
CA ASP A 42 1.98 0.20 15.50
C ASP A 42 1.18 0.63 14.25
N GLY A 43 0.32 -0.25 13.74
CA GLY A 43 -0.48 -0.02 12.54
C GLY A 43 0.21 -0.39 11.23
N SER A 44 1.49 -0.74 11.21
CA SER A 44 2.15 -1.26 10.00
C SER A 44 1.65 -2.65 9.63
N TYR A 45 2.06 -3.18 8.47
CA TYR A 45 1.84 -4.59 8.17
C TYR A 45 2.81 -5.48 8.95
N ALA A 46 2.33 -6.62 9.44
CA ALA A 46 3.13 -7.54 10.24
C ALA A 46 3.80 -8.62 9.36
N TYR A 47 5.12 -8.51 9.16
CA TYR A 47 5.91 -9.50 8.42
C TYR A 47 6.94 -10.17 9.33
N ARG A 48 7.28 -11.44 9.04
CA ARG A 48 8.30 -12.20 9.79
C ARG A 48 9.41 -12.73 8.88
N ASP A 49 9.05 -13.04 7.64
CA ASP A 49 9.90 -13.55 6.57
C ASP A 49 9.23 -13.24 5.23
N PHE A 50 9.91 -13.55 4.12
CA PHE A 50 9.41 -13.28 2.77
C PHE A 50 8.14 -14.06 2.42
N VAL A 51 8.00 -15.30 2.89
CA VAL A 51 6.82 -16.13 2.60
C VAL A 51 5.60 -15.59 3.33
N HIS A 52 5.77 -15.16 4.58
CA HIS A 52 4.73 -14.50 5.35
C HIS A 52 4.32 -13.16 4.73
N PHE A 53 5.28 -12.41 4.18
CA PHE A 53 4.99 -11.21 3.40
C PHE A 53 4.02 -11.51 2.25
N LEU A 54 4.23 -12.60 1.48
CA LEU A 54 3.32 -12.98 0.41
C LEU A 54 1.91 -13.31 0.94
N SER A 55 1.78 -14.01 2.06
CA SER A 55 0.47 -14.29 2.68
C SER A 55 -0.25 -13.02 3.14
N VAL A 56 0.49 -12.06 3.71
CA VAL A 56 -0.07 -10.75 4.09
C VAL A 56 -0.47 -9.94 2.87
N TYR A 57 0.35 -9.95 1.82
CA TYR A 57 0.04 -9.29 0.54
C TYR A 57 -1.26 -9.85 -0.06
N GLU A 58 -1.41 -11.17 -0.15
CA GLU A 58 -2.64 -11.81 -0.65
C GLU A 58 -3.87 -11.42 0.17
N ALA A 59 -3.74 -11.40 1.51
CA ALA A 59 -4.81 -10.98 2.39
C ALA A 59 -5.16 -9.49 2.23
N ALA A 60 -4.16 -8.60 2.15
CA ALA A 60 -4.34 -7.17 1.97
C ALA A 60 -5.01 -6.85 0.63
N THR A 61 -4.58 -7.51 -0.45
CA THR A 61 -5.13 -7.30 -1.79
C THR A 61 -6.52 -7.94 -1.97
N SER A 62 -6.94 -8.83 -1.07
CA SER A 62 -8.26 -9.47 -1.16
C SER A 62 -9.44 -8.50 -1.14
N VAL A 63 -9.30 -7.30 -0.60
CA VAL A 63 -10.37 -6.29 -0.53
C VAL A 63 -10.47 -5.40 -1.79
N LEU A 64 -9.45 -5.42 -2.65
CA LEU A 64 -9.41 -4.70 -3.92
C LEU A 64 -10.17 -5.51 -4.98
N LYS A 65 -11.39 -5.09 -5.33
CA LYS A 65 -12.28 -5.89 -6.18
C LYS A 65 -12.91 -5.12 -7.33
N SER A 66 -13.12 -3.82 -7.15
CA SER A 66 -13.81 -2.96 -8.11
C SER A 66 -12.84 -1.96 -8.76
N PRO A 67 -13.17 -1.43 -9.94
CA PRO A 67 -12.41 -0.35 -10.56
C PRO A 67 -12.21 0.87 -9.64
N GLU A 68 -13.22 1.20 -8.82
CA GLU A 68 -13.10 2.32 -7.86
C GLU A 68 -12.10 2.01 -6.75
N ASP A 69 -12.00 0.77 -6.27
CA ASP A 69 -10.97 0.39 -5.28
C ASP A 69 -9.56 0.63 -5.85
N PHE A 70 -9.33 0.22 -7.10
CA PHE A 70 -8.04 0.39 -7.77
C PHE A 70 -7.73 1.85 -8.07
N LYS A 71 -8.72 2.65 -8.50
CA LYS A 71 -8.54 4.09 -8.66
C LYS A 71 -8.14 4.76 -7.34
N ARG A 72 -8.82 4.42 -6.24
CA ARG A 72 -8.50 4.97 -4.91
C ARG A 72 -7.10 4.53 -4.45
N LEU A 73 -6.71 3.28 -4.72
CA LEU A 73 -5.37 2.77 -4.45
C LEU A 73 -4.31 3.55 -5.24
N THR A 74 -4.48 3.70 -6.56
CA THR A 74 -3.56 4.46 -7.40
C THR A 74 -3.39 5.88 -6.88
N LEU A 75 -4.47 6.55 -6.52
CA LEU A 75 -4.39 7.89 -5.94
C LEU A 75 -3.56 7.90 -4.64
N ALA A 76 -3.86 7.00 -3.71
CA ALA A 76 -3.16 6.94 -2.42
C ALA A 76 -1.65 6.67 -2.59
N VAL A 77 -1.27 5.79 -3.51
CA VAL A 77 0.15 5.48 -3.79
C VAL A 77 0.84 6.69 -4.44
N LEU A 78 0.22 7.32 -5.43
CA LEU A 78 0.81 8.47 -6.10
C LEU A 78 0.93 9.71 -5.18
N GLU A 79 -0.01 9.90 -4.25
CA GLU A 79 0.08 10.94 -3.23
C GLU A 79 1.29 10.71 -2.30
N GLU A 80 1.52 9.48 -1.86
CA GLU A 80 2.69 9.11 -1.04
C GLU A 80 3.99 9.32 -1.82
N SER A 81 4.09 8.78 -3.04
CA SER A 81 5.26 8.94 -3.92
C SER A 81 5.56 10.42 -4.18
N ALA A 82 4.56 11.24 -4.47
CA ALA A 82 4.72 12.67 -4.68
C ALA A 82 5.20 13.40 -3.41
N SER A 83 4.70 13.01 -2.23
CA SER A 83 5.12 13.59 -0.95
C SER A 83 6.59 13.31 -0.62
N GLU A 84 7.11 12.20 -1.14
CA GLU A 84 8.51 11.83 -1.05
C GLU A 84 9.35 12.36 -2.22
N GLY A 85 8.81 13.19 -3.13
CA GLY A 85 9.58 13.82 -4.21
C GLY A 85 9.83 12.91 -5.42
N VAL A 86 9.07 11.81 -5.55
CA VAL A 86 9.06 10.98 -6.75
C VAL A 86 8.33 11.75 -7.86
N VAL A 87 9.02 11.97 -8.99
CA VAL A 87 8.48 12.68 -10.16
C VAL A 87 8.12 11.75 -11.31
N TYR A 88 8.48 10.47 -11.18
CA TYR A 88 8.22 9.44 -12.17
C TYR A 88 8.14 8.07 -11.48
N SER A 89 7.07 7.34 -11.76
CA SER A 89 6.85 5.99 -11.26
C SER A 89 6.52 5.04 -12.42
N GLU A 90 7.20 3.90 -12.48
CA GLU A 90 6.83 2.73 -13.27
C GLU A 90 6.32 1.67 -12.30
N THR A 91 5.01 1.42 -12.35
CA THR A 91 4.26 0.55 -11.41
C THR A 91 3.60 -0.61 -12.14
#